data_AF-A0A2E3NDE2-F1
#
_entry.id   AF-A0A2E3NDE2-F1
#
_cell.length_a   1.000
_cell.length_b   1.000
_cell.length_c   1.000
_cell.angle_alpha   90.00
_cell.angle_beta   90.00
_cell.angle_gamma   90.00
#
_symmetry.space_group_name_H-M   'P 1'
#
loop_
_entity.id
_entity.type
_entity.pdbx_description
1 polymer ?
#
loop_
_entity_poly.entity_id
_entity_poly.type
_entity_poly.pdbx_seq_one_letter_code
_entity_poly.pdbx_strand_id
1 'polypeptide(L)'
;SNLDFHLDDVFAYGELILDLSLESDTTLTLYRGRPQGEVDDPENVVPACVRVPMPARSLVLLFGPARYAWEHALLATDLPLPRTSLTFRTVSAELASLPEGRDVLARARQILPDA
;
A
#
# COMPACT_ATOMS: atom_id res chain seq x y z
N SER A 1 0.50 3.56 -5.02
CA SER A 1 -0.97 3.36 -5.12
C SER A 1 -1.36 3.24 -6.58
N ASN A 2 -2.08 2.18 -6.95
CA ASN A 2 -2.57 1.95 -8.32
C ASN A 2 -4.02 2.40 -8.51
N LEU A 3 -4.48 2.40 -9.76
CA LEU A 3 -5.84 2.81 -10.13
C LEU A 3 -6.89 1.71 -9.90
N ASP A 4 -6.45 0.45 -9.85
CA ASP A 4 -7.24 -0.75 -9.65
C ASP A 4 -7.05 -1.32 -8.24
N PHE A 5 -8.02 -2.12 -7.79
CA PHE A 5 -7.97 -2.78 -6.49
C PHE A 5 -6.89 -3.85 -6.48
N HIS A 6 -5.97 -3.73 -5.54
CA HIS A 6 -4.85 -4.66 -5.35
C HIS A 6 -4.47 -4.75 -3.87
N LEU A 7 -3.73 -5.79 -3.54
CA LEU A 7 -2.91 -5.88 -2.34
C LEU A 7 -1.45 -5.62 -2.73
N ASP A 8 -0.72 -4.84 -1.93
CA ASP A 8 0.72 -4.73 -2.11
C ASP A 8 1.36 -6.08 -1.74
N ASP A 9 2.27 -6.57 -2.60
CA ASP A 9 2.93 -7.88 -2.48
C ASP A 9 3.40 -8.16 -1.04
N VAL A 10 2.72 -9.12 -0.41
CA VAL A 10 2.96 -9.50 0.99
C VAL A 10 4.25 -10.29 1.18
N PHE A 11 4.76 -10.91 0.11
CA PHE A 11 6.06 -11.54 0.14
C PHE A 11 7.18 -10.50 0.06
N ALA A 12 7.03 -9.42 -0.70
CA ALA A 12 8.08 -8.40 -0.84
C ALA A 12 8.07 -7.36 0.30
N TYR A 13 6.88 -6.93 0.72
CA TYR A 13 6.71 -5.77 1.60
C TYR A 13 6.10 -6.14 2.96
N GLY A 14 6.75 -5.72 4.04
CA GLY A 14 6.35 -5.95 5.44
C GLY A 14 5.16 -5.08 5.90
N GLU A 15 4.97 -4.92 7.21
CA GLU A 15 3.74 -4.35 7.79
C GLU A 15 3.34 -2.94 7.31
N LEU A 16 4.31 -2.03 7.17
CA LEU A 16 4.02 -0.62 6.95
C LEU A 16 4.03 -0.26 5.46
N ILE A 17 2.93 0.31 4.98
CA ILE A 17 2.87 1.10 3.73
C ILE A 17 2.54 2.53 4.10
N LEU A 18 3.29 3.46 3.54
CA LEU A 18 3.14 4.88 3.80
C LEU A 18 3.10 5.62 2.47
N ASP A 19 2.02 6.34 2.18
CA ASP A 19 1.85 7.08 0.93
C ASP A 19 1.71 8.58 1.22
N LEU A 20 2.63 9.36 0.68
CA LEU A 20 2.66 10.82 0.77
C LEU A 20 2.11 11.42 -0.52
N SER A 21 0.90 11.99 -0.47
CA SER A 21 0.34 12.78 -1.57
C SER A 21 1.13 14.09 -1.72
N LEU A 22 1.45 14.52 -2.94
CA LEU A 22 2.21 15.76 -3.16
C LEU A 22 1.36 16.91 -3.72
N GLU A 23 0.73 16.70 -4.87
CA GLU A 23 0.22 17.81 -5.71
C GLU A 23 -1.26 18.10 -5.53
N SER A 24 -2.10 17.06 -5.48
CA SER A 24 -3.54 17.17 -5.54
C SER A 24 -4.25 16.28 -4.52
N ASP A 25 -5.46 16.70 -4.17
CA ASP A 25 -6.35 15.95 -3.31
C ASP A 25 -6.88 14.72 -4.04
N THR A 26 -7.00 13.62 -3.31
CA THR A 26 -7.65 12.40 -3.81
C THR A 26 -8.30 11.64 -2.66
N THR A 27 -8.72 10.40 -2.89
CA THR A 27 -9.25 9.51 -1.85
C THR A 27 -8.77 8.09 -2.10
N LEU A 28 -8.18 7.48 -1.06
CA LEU A 28 -7.89 6.05 -1.04
C LEU A 28 -9.18 5.28 -0.77
N THR A 29 -9.46 4.32 -1.64
CA THR A 29 -10.55 3.36 -1.43
C THR A 29 -9.97 2.09 -0.87
N LEU A 30 -10.45 1.65 0.29
CA LEU A 30 -10.24 0.30 0.78
C LEU A 30 -11.51 -0.50 0.55
N TYR A 31 -11.36 -1.69 -0.01
CA TYR A 31 -12.46 -2.57 -0.30
C TYR A 31 -12.15 -3.99 0.15
N ARG A 32 -13.15 -4.64 0.74
CA ARG A 32 -13.06 -6.03 1.23
C ARG A 32 -14.26 -6.80 0.72
N GLY A 33 -14.05 -8.06 0.35
CA GLY A 33 -15.10 -8.94 -0.18
C GLY A 33 -15.37 -8.71 -1.67
N ARG A 34 -14.33 -8.38 -2.44
CA ARG A 34 -14.44 -8.30 -3.91
C ARG A 34 -14.55 -9.70 -4.49
N PRO A 35 -15.54 -9.97 -5.36
CA PRO A 35 -15.55 -11.22 -6.13
C PRO A 35 -14.24 -11.33 -6.91
N GLN A 36 -13.56 -12.47 -6.78
CA GLN A 36 -12.25 -12.73 -7.41
C GLN A 36 -11.14 -11.75 -6.99
N GLY A 37 -11.26 -11.12 -5.81
CA GLY A 37 -10.20 -10.30 -5.23
C GLY A 37 -9.01 -11.12 -4.73
N GLU A 38 -7.91 -10.43 -4.43
CA GLU A 38 -6.68 -11.04 -3.89
C GLU A 38 -6.81 -11.46 -2.41
N VAL A 39 -7.88 -11.04 -1.74
CA VAL A 39 -8.10 -11.22 -0.31
C VAL A 39 -9.40 -12.00 -0.03
N ASP A 40 -9.23 -13.17 0.59
CA ASP A 40 -10.21 -14.09 1.21
C ASP A 40 -11.50 -14.45 0.46
N ASP A 41 -12.01 -15.63 0.83
CA ASP A 41 -13.14 -16.35 0.26
C ASP A 41 -14.43 -15.48 0.17
N PRO A 42 -14.87 -15.07 -1.03
CA PRO A 42 -16.01 -14.18 -1.22
C PRO A 42 -17.34 -14.76 -0.72
N GLU A 43 -17.42 -16.06 -0.40
CA GLU A 43 -18.65 -16.70 0.06
C GLU A 43 -19.04 -16.33 1.51
N ASN A 44 -18.10 -15.89 2.35
CA ASN A 44 -18.35 -15.65 3.78
C ASN A 44 -18.07 -14.22 4.28
N VAL A 45 -17.72 -13.30 3.37
CA VAL A 45 -17.37 -11.92 3.74
C VAL A 45 -18.44 -10.94 3.26
N VAL A 46 -19.05 -10.20 4.19
CA VAL A 46 -19.93 -9.07 3.84
C VAL A 46 -19.08 -7.98 3.18
N PRO A 47 -19.36 -7.59 1.92
CA PRO A 47 -18.58 -6.57 1.24
C PRO A 47 -18.62 -5.25 1.98
N ALA A 48 -17.47 -4.60 2.12
CA ALA A 48 -17.33 -3.34 2.83
C ALA A 48 -16.39 -2.40 2.08
N CYS A 49 -16.69 -1.10 2.15
CA CYS A 49 -15.92 -0.04 1.52
C CYS A 49 -15.60 1.05 2.54
N VAL A 50 -14.33 1.44 2.64
CA VAL A 50 -13.87 2.56 3.44
C VAL A 50 -13.18 3.56 2.53
N ARG A 51 -13.53 4.84 2.69
CA ARG A 51 -13.03 5.95 1.89
C ARG A 51 -12.20 6.87 2.76
N VAL A 52 -10.92 7.02 2.45
CA VAL A 52 -9.97 7.81 3.23
C VAL A 52 -9.52 9.01 2.39
N PRO A 53 -9.98 10.24 2.71
CA PRO A 53 -9.51 11.44 2.02
C PRO A 53 -8.00 11.58 2.13
N MET A 54 -7.36 11.92 1.01
CA MET A 54 -5.92 12.17 0.92
C MET A 54 -5.68 13.57 0.34
N PRO A 55 -5.81 14.64 1.14
CA PRO A 55 -5.45 15.98 0.70
C PRO A 55 -4.01 16.05 0.18
N ALA A 56 -3.70 17.02 -0.68
CA ALA A 56 -2.34 17.30 -1.09
C ALA A 56 -1.44 17.54 0.14
N ARG A 57 -0.24 16.94 0.13
CA ARG A 57 0.73 16.96 1.25
C ARG A 57 0.28 16.19 2.50
N SER A 58 -0.76 15.36 2.40
CA SER A 58 -1.14 14.42 3.46
C SER A 58 -0.39 13.11 3.37
N LEU A 59 -0.29 12.44 4.52
CA LEU A 59 0.33 11.15 4.66
C LEU A 59 -0.69 10.12 5.14
N VAL A 60 -0.80 9.01 4.41
CA VAL A 60 -1.60 7.85 4.83
C VAL A 60 -0.68 6.70 5.19
N LEU A 61 -1.01 6.02 6.28
CA LEU A 61 -0.32 4.83 6.74
C LEU A 61 -1.31 3.66 6.74
N LEU A 62 -0.93 2.54 6.14
CA LEU A 62 -1.65 1.27 6.21
C LEU A 62 -0.85 0.28 7.06
N PHE A 63 -1.51 -0.32 8.04
CA PHE A 63 -0.96 -1.34 8.93
C PHE A 63 -2.09 -2.25 9.45
N GLY A 64 -1.72 -3.40 10.02
CA GLY A 64 -2.69 -4.37 10.53
C GLY A 64 -3.70 -4.81 9.47
N PRO A 65 -5.00 -4.96 9.81
CA PRO A 65 -6.00 -5.44 8.86
C PRO A 65 -6.09 -4.61 7.57
N ALA A 66 -5.92 -3.29 7.63
CA ALA A 66 -5.96 -2.44 6.44
C ALA A 66 -4.85 -2.75 5.43
N ARG A 67 -3.74 -3.35 5.88
CA ARG A 67 -2.64 -3.79 5.01
C ARG A 67 -2.90 -5.16 4.38
N TYR A 68 -3.50 -6.09 5.12
CA TYR A 68 -3.52 -7.51 4.76
C TYR A 68 -4.89 -8.03 4.33
N ALA A 69 -5.96 -7.37 4.75
CA ALA A 69 -7.33 -7.85 4.59
C ALA A 69 -8.22 -6.91 3.74
N TRP A 70 -7.63 -5.89 3.12
CA TRP A 70 -8.35 -4.91 2.31
C TRP A 70 -7.53 -4.60 1.06
N GLU A 71 -8.13 -4.83 -0.10
CA GLU A 71 -7.59 -4.32 -1.35
C GLU A 71 -7.75 -2.80 -1.37
N HIS A 72 -6.83 -2.09 -2.01
CA HIS A 72 -6.88 -0.65 -2.07
C HIS A 72 -6.68 -0.11 -3.49
N ALA A 73 -7.27 1.05 -3.77
CA ALA A 73 -7.21 1.71 -5.08
C ALA A 73 -7.38 3.23 -4.96
N LEU A 74 -6.75 3.96 -5.89
CA LEU A 74 -7.09 5.34 -6.22
C LEU A 74 -7.95 5.34 -7.48
N LEU A 75 -9.28 5.36 -7.33
CA LEU A 75 -10.16 5.24 -8.49
C LEU A 75 -9.97 6.45 -9.42
N ALA A 76 -10.01 6.24 -10.73
CA ALA A 76 -9.85 7.31 -11.72
C ALA A 76 -10.88 8.44 -11.54
N THR A 77 -12.07 8.14 -11.02
CA THR A 77 -13.11 9.11 -10.69
C THR A 77 -12.73 10.04 -9.53
N ASP A 78 -11.75 9.66 -8.70
CA ASP A 78 -11.25 10.43 -7.55
C ASP A 78 -9.92 11.15 -7.86
N LEU A 79 -9.52 11.20 -9.13
CA LEU A 79 -8.32 11.88 -9.62
C LEU A 79 -8.68 12.93 -10.67
N PRO A 80 -9.36 14.02 -10.27
CA PRO A 80 -9.77 15.08 -11.22
C PRO A 80 -8.59 15.89 -11.76
N LEU A 81 -7.42 15.81 -11.11
CA LEU A 81 -6.20 16.52 -11.45
C LEU A 81 -5.01 15.53 -11.43
N PRO A 82 -3.92 15.84 -12.15
CA PRO A 82 -2.67 15.09 -12.02
C PRO A 82 -2.21 15.00 -10.56
N ARG A 83 -1.67 13.84 -10.19
CA ARG A 83 -1.21 13.54 -8.84
C ARG A 83 0.11 12.78 -8.87
N THR A 84 1.07 13.28 -8.13
CA THR A 84 2.29 12.54 -7.74
C THR A 84 2.22 12.13 -6.27
N SER A 85 2.69 10.92 -5.95
CA SER A 85 2.94 10.50 -4.56
C SER A 85 4.25 9.76 -4.39
N LEU A 86 4.72 9.69 -3.15
CA LEU A 86 5.83 8.85 -2.73
C LEU A 86 5.29 7.74 -1.83
N THR A 87 5.51 6.49 -2.23
CA THR A 87 5.15 5.33 -1.39
C THR A 87 6.41 4.74 -0.77
N PHE A 88 6.42 4.64 0.56
CA PHE A 88 7.45 3.98 1.34
C PHE A 88 6.91 2.66 1.90
N ARG A 89 7.75 1.63 1.90
CA ARG A 89 7.39 0.29 2.36
C ARG A 89 8.53 -0.31 3.16
N THR A 90 8.18 -1.03 4.21
CA THR A 90 9.15 -1.92 4.89
C THR A 90 9.40 -3.15 4.03
N VAL A 91 10.63 -3.69 4.04
CA VAL A 91 10.92 -5.01 3.48
C VAL A 91 10.30 -6.08 4.39
N SER A 92 9.68 -7.11 3.83
CA SER A 92 9.08 -8.20 4.61
C SER A 92 10.15 -9.06 5.31
N ALA A 93 9.75 -9.82 6.33
CA ALA A 93 10.65 -10.76 6.98
C ALA A 93 11.05 -11.91 6.04
N GLU A 94 10.10 -12.34 5.19
CA GLU A 94 10.23 -13.39 4.20
C GLU A 94 11.31 -13.03 3.18
N LEU A 95 11.20 -11.87 2.52
CA LEU A 95 12.19 -11.42 1.55
C LEU A 95 13.54 -11.15 2.24
N ALA A 96 13.54 -10.52 3.41
CA ALA A 96 14.76 -10.25 4.17
C ALA A 96 15.52 -11.52 4.59
N SER A 97 14.82 -12.67 4.69
CA SER A 97 15.44 -13.96 5.01
C SER A 97 16.18 -14.60 3.83
N LEU A 98 15.94 -14.12 2.60
CA LEU A 98 16.61 -14.62 1.40
C LEU A 98 17.95 -13.91 1.13
N PRO A 99 18.91 -14.55 0.42
CA PRO A 99 20.17 -13.91 0.04
C PRO A 99 19.97 -12.55 -0.66
N GLU A 100 19.05 -12.49 -1.61
CA GLU A 100 18.76 -11.30 -2.41
C GLU A 100 18.20 -10.16 -1.56
N GLY A 101 17.30 -10.49 -0.61
CA GLY A 101 16.76 -9.49 0.32
C GLY A 101 17.81 -8.95 1.28
N ARG A 102 18.74 -9.80 1.75
CA ARG A 102 19.88 -9.35 2.56
C ARG A 102 20.78 -8.38 1.80
N ASP A 103 21.03 -8.62 0.52
CA ASP A 103 21.83 -7.73 -0.32
C ASP A 103 21.15 -6.36 -0.53
N VAL A 104 19.83 -6.35 -0.75
CA VAL A 104 19.05 -5.10 -0.83
C VAL A 104 19.19 -4.29 0.45
N LEU A 105 19.03 -4.93 1.62
CA LEU A 105 19.15 -4.27 2.92
C LEU A 105 20.57 -3.78 3.19
N ALA A 106 21.59 -4.55 2.82
CA ALA A 106 22.99 -4.15 2.97
C ALA A 106 23.31 -2.90 2.15
N ARG A 107 22.84 -2.82 0.89
CA ARG A 107 23.01 -1.63 0.04
C ARG A 107 22.25 -0.42 0.59
N ALA A 108 21.03 -0.60 1.08
CA ALA A 108 20.24 0.49 1.66
C ALA A 108 20.97 1.15 2.85
N ARG A 109 21.63 0.34 3.69
CA ARG A 109 22.43 0.82 4.84
C ARG A 109 23.68 1.61 4.44
N GLN A 110 24.26 1.35 3.27
CA GLN A 110 25.44 2.07 2.80
C GLN A 110 25.10 3.49 2.30
N ILE A 111 23.85 3.73 1.89
CA ILE A 111 23.38 5.02 1.37
C ILE A 111 23.02 5.99 2.50
N LEU A 112 22.68 5.47 3.68
CA LEU A 112 22.42 6.24 4.89
C LEU A 112 23.66 6.16 5.79
N PRO A 113 24.66 7.06 5.67
CA PRO A 113 25.77 7.06 6.61
C PRO A 113 25.20 7.31 8.02
N ASP A 114 25.67 6.49 8.98
CA ASP A 114 25.24 6.41 10.38
C ASP A 114 24.44 7.65 10.86
N ALA A 115 23.12 7.53 10.82
CA ALA A 115 22.17 8.46 11.43
C ALA A 115 21.90 8.08 12.89
#